data_AF-A0A2D4I1L8-F1
#
_entry.id   AF-A0A2D4I1L8-F1
#
_cell.length_a   1.000
_cell.length_b   1.000
_cell.length_c   1.000
_cell.angle_alpha   90.00
_cell.angle_beta   90.00
_cell.angle_gamma   90.00
#
_symmetry.space_group_name_H-M   'P 1'
#
loop_
_entity.id
_entity.type
_entity.pdbx_description
1 polymer ?
#
loop_
_entity_poly.entity_id
_entity_poly.type
_entity_poly.pdbx_seq_one_letter_code
_entity_poly.pdbx_strand_id
1 'polypeptide(L)'
;VQELEKTRNMLIVQHKINKDYQAEVESVTQKMEASQQDYELKLEHYVHLLDVRAARIRKLEAQLKDIAYGTKQYKLRPDMIADEPVDDFDEAAHLERGENLFEIHISQVVFSPEASRSFGDQEPATFCTYAFYDFELQTTPVVQGLSPAY
;
A
#
# COMPACT_ATOMS: atom_id res chain seq x y z
N VAL A 1 -3.04 -89.88 -13.44
CA VAL A 1 -3.88 -88.98 -14.27
C VAL A 1 -4.48 -87.84 -13.44
N GLN A 2 -5.11 -88.14 -12.29
CA GLN A 2 -5.80 -87.15 -11.44
C GLN A 2 -4.91 -86.02 -10.85
N GLU A 3 -3.67 -86.32 -10.45
CA GLU A 3 -2.76 -85.31 -9.88
C GLU A 3 -2.28 -84.30 -10.94
N LEU A 4 -1.99 -84.74 -12.17
CA LEU A 4 -1.64 -83.87 -13.30
C LEU A 4 -2.77 -82.87 -13.62
N GLU A 5 -4.01 -83.32 -13.49
CA GLU A 5 -5.19 -82.50 -13.76
C GLU A 5 -5.42 -81.45 -12.65
N LYS A 6 -5.13 -81.78 -11.38
CA LYS A 6 -5.09 -80.81 -10.29
C LYS A 6 -4.01 -79.75 -10.51
N THR A 7 -2.79 -80.15 -10.89
CA THR A 7 -1.70 -79.20 -11.16
C THR A 7 -2.04 -78.28 -12.33
N ARG A 8 -2.67 -78.81 -13.39
CA ARG A 8 -3.17 -78.02 -14.52
C ARG A 8 -4.20 -76.99 -14.08
N ASN A 9 -5.19 -77.39 -13.29
CA ASN A 9 -6.22 -76.47 -12.78
C ASN A 9 -5.62 -75.39 -11.88
N MET A 10 -4.66 -75.74 -11.03
CA MET A 10 -3.93 -74.78 -10.21
C MET A 10 -3.19 -73.74 -11.06
N LEU A 11 -2.51 -74.16 -12.13
CA LEU A 11 -1.80 -73.26 -13.04
C LEU A 11 -2.76 -72.30 -13.76
N ILE A 12 -3.93 -72.79 -14.19
CA ILE A 12 -4.96 -71.95 -14.83
C ILE A 12 -5.46 -70.88 -13.86
N VAL A 13 -5.73 -71.26 -12.61
CA VAL A 13 -6.15 -70.30 -11.57
C VAL A 13 -5.05 -69.29 -11.29
N GLN A 14 -3.79 -69.73 -11.16
CA GLN A 14 -2.65 -68.83 -10.93
C GLN A 14 -2.46 -67.85 -12.09
N HIS A 15 -2.59 -68.31 -13.34
CA HIS A 15 -2.51 -67.42 -14.50
C HIS A 15 -3.63 -66.38 -14.49
N LYS A 16 -4.85 -66.78 -14.13
CA LYS A 16 -5.98 -65.85 -14.00
C LYS A 16 -5.73 -64.80 -12.90
N ILE A 17 -5.26 -65.24 -11.72
CA ILE A 17 -4.92 -64.35 -10.61
C ILE A 17 -3.83 -63.35 -11.01
N ASN A 18 -2.76 -63.81 -11.67
CA ASN A 18 -1.69 -62.92 -12.12
C ASN A 18 -2.17 -61.90 -13.15
N LYS A 19 -3.06 -62.32 -14.06
CA LYS A 19 -3.65 -61.43 -15.06
C LYS A 19 -4.53 -60.36 -14.40
N ASP A 20 -5.38 -60.75 -13.45
CA ASP A 20 -6.25 -59.83 -12.72
C ASP A 20 -5.42 -58.84 -11.89
N TYR A 21 -4.36 -59.32 -11.23
CA TYR A 21 -3.43 -58.47 -10.48
C TYR A 21 -2.70 -57.47 -11.39
N GLN A 22 -2.25 -57.90 -12.57
CA GLN A 22 -1.61 -57.01 -13.53
C GLN A 22 -2.57 -55.91 -14.01
N ALA A 23 -3.83 -56.24 -14.28
CA ALA A 23 -4.84 -55.26 -14.65
C ALA A 23 -5.15 -54.27 -13.50
N GLU A 24 -5.15 -54.74 -12.25
CA GLU A 24 -5.34 -53.87 -11.08
C GLU A 24 -4.17 -52.88 -10.93
N VAL A 25 -2.94 -53.36 -11.06
CA VAL A 25 -1.74 -52.52 -11.04
C VAL A 25 -1.81 -51.46 -12.14
N GLU A 26 -2.10 -51.85 -13.38
CA GLU A 26 -2.22 -50.90 -14.50
C GLU A 26 -3.31 -49.84 -14.25
N SER A 27 -4.46 -50.24 -13.71
CA SER A 27 -5.55 -49.33 -13.36
C SER A 27 -5.18 -48.34 -12.26
N VAL A 28 -4.49 -48.81 -11.22
CA VAL A 28 -4.02 -47.97 -10.12
C VAL A 28 -2.94 -47.01 -10.60
N THR A 29 -1.98 -47.48 -11.41
CA THR A 29 -0.93 -46.65 -11.99
C THR A 29 -1.51 -45.54 -12.87
N GLN A 30 -2.47 -45.86 -13.75
CA GLN A 30 -3.12 -44.83 -14.58
C GLN A 30 -3.86 -43.77 -13.75
N LYS A 31 -4.55 -44.18 -12.68
CA LYS A 31 -5.22 -43.23 -11.77
C LYS A 31 -4.22 -42.34 -11.04
N MET A 32 -3.09 -42.91 -10.61
CA MET A 32 -2.00 -42.18 -9.97
C MET A 32 -1.41 -41.13 -10.93
N GLU A 33 -1.11 -41.52 -12.17
CA GLU A 33 -0.56 -40.62 -13.19
C GLU A 33 -1.55 -39.50 -13.55
N ALA A 34 -2.84 -39.82 -13.73
CA ALA A 34 -3.86 -38.82 -14.00
C ALA A 34 -3.99 -37.82 -12.84
N SER A 35 -3.96 -38.29 -11.59
CA SER A 35 -4.00 -37.41 -10.42
C SER A 35 -2.73 -36.56 -10.32
N GLN A 36 -1.57 -37.11 -10.64
CA GLN A 36 -0.31 -36.37 -10.63
C GLN A 36 -0.35 -35.22 -11.64
N GLN A 37 -0.81 -35.47 -12.86
CA GLN A 37 -0.93 -34.43 -13.90
C GLN A 37 -1.89 -33.32 -13.49
N ASP A 38 -3.03 -33.65 -12.86
CA ASP A 38 -3.97 -32.64 -12.36
C ASP A 38 -3.34 -31.76 -11.26
N TYR A 39 -2.53 -32.34 -10.39
CA TYR A 39 -1.81 -31.59 -9.37
C TYR A 39 -0.69 -30.72 -9.94
N GLU A 40 0.05 -31.20 -10.95
CA GLU A 40 1.06 -30.40 -11.66
C GLU A 40 0.43 -29.16 -12.30
N LEU A 41 -0.70 -29.32 -13.01
CA LEU A 41 -1.42 -28.20 -13.62
C LEU A 41 -1.93 -27.19 -12.57
N LYS A 42 -2.45 -27.68 -11.43
CA LYS A 42 -2.86 -26.80 -10.31
C LYS A 42 -1.68 -26.04 -9.73
N LEU A 43 -0.52 -26.69 -9.60
CA LEU A 43 0.67 -26.05 -9.07
C LEU A 43 1.15 -24.93 -9.99
N GLU A 44 1.21 -25.17 -11.30
CA GLU A 44 1.54 -24.16 -12.31
C GLU A 44 0.58 -22.96 -12.24
N HIS A 45 -0.73 -23.23 -12.12
CA HIS A 45 -1.73 -22.18 -11.96
C HIS A 45 -1.51 -21.34 -10.69
N TYR A 46 -1.19 -21.98 -9.57
CA TYR A 46 -0.91 -21.27 -8.32
C TYR A 46 0.35 -20.42 -8.39
N VAL A 47 1.41 -20.91 -9.03
CA VAL A 47 2.64 -20.13 -9.25
C VAL A 47 2.32 -18.86 -10.04
N HIS A 48 1.59 -18.97 -11.15
CA HIS A 48 1.19 -17.81 -11.94
C HIS A 48 0.35 -16.81 -11.12
N LEU A 49 -0.59 -17.30 -10.30
CA LEU A 49 -1.41 -16.44 -9.44
C LEU A 49 -0.57 -15.70 -8.39
N LEU A 50 0.45 -16.35 -7.83
CA LEU A 50 1.39 -15.73 -6.90
C LEU A 50 2.23 -14.65 -7.59
N ASP A 51 2.68 -14.88 -8.82
CA ASP A 51 3.42 -13.88 -9.59
C ASP A 51 2.59 -12.63 -9.86
N VAL A 52 1.33 -12.79 -10.25
CA VAL A 52 0.38 -11.68 -10.46
C VAL A 52 0.18 -10.89 -9.17
N ARG A 53 0.01 -11.58 -8.03
CA ARG A 53 -0.13 -10.94 -6.70
C ARG A 53 1.15 -10.20 -6.31
N ALA A 54 2.31 -10.81 -6.47
CA ALA A 54 3.60 -10.19 -6.17
C ALA A 54 3.83 -8.94 -7.02
N ALA A 55 3.50 -8.98 -8.32
CA ALA A 55 3.57 -7.82 -9.20
C ALA A 55 2.62 -6.69 -8.74
N ARG A 56 1.41 -7.04 -8.29
CA ARG A 56 0.46 -6.05 -7.75
C ARG A 56 0.94 -5.43 -6.46
N ILE A 57 1.52 -6.22 -5.54
CA ILE A 57 2.10 -5.72 -4.29
C ILE A 57 3.23 -4.74 -4.59
N ARG A 58 4.20 -5.12 -5.44
CA ARG A 58 5.30 -4.22 -5.83
C ARG A 58 4.80 -2.92 -6.44
N LYS A 59 3.74 -2.97 -7.25
CA LYS A 59 3.12 -1.76 -7.83
C LYS A 59 2.54 -0.86 -6.75
N LEU A 60 1.80 -1.43 -5.79
CA LEU A 60 1.20 -0.68 -4.69
C LEU A 60 2.27 -0.11 -3.75
N GLU A 61 3.32 -0.87 -3.45
CA GLU A 61 4.47 -0.41 -2.65
C GLU A 61 5.21 0.74 -3.34
N ALA A 62 5.42 0.66 -4.66
CA ALA A 62 6.00 1.75 -5.44
C ALA A 62 5.11 3.00 -5.39
N GLN A 63 3.79 2.85 -5.55
CA GLN A 63 2.84 3.95 -5.40
C GLN A 63 2.89 4.57 -4.00
N LEU A 64 2.95 3.75 -2.95
CA LEU A 64 3.04 4.25 -1.57
C LEU A 64 4.37 4.97 -1.32
N LYS A 65 5.47 4.47 -1.87
CA LYS A 65 6.79 5.12 -1.78
C LYS A 65 6.81 6.47 -2.52
N ASP A 66 6.12 6.57 -3.64
CA ASP A 66 5.94 7.83 -4.36
C ASP A 66 5.04 8.82 -3.61
N ILE A 67 4.09 8.35 -2.80
CA ILE A 67 3.26 9.21 -1.94
C ILE A 67 4.04 9.67 -0.71
N ALA A 68 4.77 8.77 -0.05
CA ALA A 68 5.49 9.05 1.19
C ALA A 68 6.78 9.85 0.95
N TYR A 69 7.42 9.67 -0.21
CA TYR A 69 8.74 10.24 -0.50
C TYR A 69 8.83 10.88 -1.89
N GLY A 70 7.75 11.00 -2.67
CA GLY A 70 7.74 11.67 -3.96
C GLY A 70 7.10 13.06 -3.89
N THR A 71 7.34 13.90 -4.90
CA THR A 71 6.79 15.27 -5.01
C THR A 71 5.36 15.32 -5.55
N LYS A 72 4.72 14.16 -5.78
CA LYS A 72 3.38 14.09 -6.39
C LYS A 72 2.32 14.27 -5.31
N GLN A 73 1.59 15.38 -5.35
CA GLN A 73 0.39 15.59 -4.53
C GLN A 73 -0.68 14.57 -4.90
N TYR A 74 -0.66 13.40 -4.27
CA TYR A 74 -1.67 12.37 -4.50
C TYR A 74 -2.90 12.70 -3.64
N LYS A 75 -3.89 13.38 -4.22
CA LYS A 75 -5.23 13.44 -3.62
C LYS A 75 -5.78 12.01 -3.61
N LEU A 76 -5.83 11.38 -2.44
CA LEU A 76 -6.48 10.08 -2.25
C LEU A 76 -7.99 10.27 -2.49
N ARG A 77 -8.42 10.20 -3.75
CA ARG A 77 -9.85 10.15 -4.09
C ARG A 77 -10.35 8.76 -3.65
N PRO A 78 -11.29 8.66 -2.70
CA PRO A 78 -11.83 7.36 -2.28
C PRO A 78 -12.70 6.72 -3.35
N ASP A 79 -13.03 7.42 -4.44
CA ASP A 79 -13.99 6.92 -5.43
C ASP A 79 -13.46 7.07 -6.86
N MET A 80 -13.31 5.92 -7.51
CA MET A 80 -13.32 5.81 -8.96
C MET A 80 -14.70 6.22 -9.46
N ILE A 81 -14.92 7.46 -9.90
CA ILE A 81 -15.84 7.82 -11.00
C ILE A 81 -15.37 9.14 -11.63
N ALA A 82 -15.45 9.11 -12.95
CA ALA A 82 -15.19 10.07 -14.01
C ALA A 82 -15.31 11.59 -13.72
N ASP A 83 -14.37 12.30 -14.34
CA ASP A 83 -14.58 13.51 -15.17
C ASP A 83 -14.98 14.83 -14.48
N GLU A 84 -13.97 15.61 -14.06
CA GLU A 84 -14.07 17.08 -14.01
C GLU A 84 -12.69 17.71 -14.31
N PRO A 85 -12.64 18.83 -15.06
CA PRO A 85 -11.41 19.55 -15.35
C PRO A 85 -10.88 20.19 -14.07
N VAL A 86 -9.60 19.97 -13.81
CA VAL A 86 -8.90 20.47 -12.63
C VAL A 86 -8.71 21.98 -12.82
N ASP A 87 -9.46 22.76 -12.05
CA ASP A 87 -9.28 24.19 -11.86
C ASP A 87 -7.83 24.47 -11.43
N ASP A 88 -7.22 25.47 -12.07
CA ASP A 88 -5.85 25.94 -11.83
C ASP A 88 -5.72 26.40 -10.38
N PHE A 89 -5.37 25.49 -9.47
CA PHE A 89 -4.99 25.86 -8.11
C PHE A 89 -3.57 26.42 -8.16
N ASP A 90 -3.49 27.74 -7.93
CA ASP A 90 -2.30 28.55 -7.69
C ASP A 90 -1.12 27.72 -7.18
N GLU A 91 0.00 27.80 -7.91
CA GLU A 91 1.27 27.16 -7.59
C GLU A 91 1.78 27.62 -6.21
N ALA A 92 1.32 26.99 -5.14
CA ALA A 92 2.02 26.99 -3.87
C ALA A 92 3.41 26.37 -4.14
N ALA A 93 4.43 27.24 -4.18
CA ALA A 93 5.88 27.00 -4.31
C ALA A 93 6.32 25.64 -4.91
N HIS A 94 7.08 25.65 -6.01
CA HIS A 94 7.74 24.44 -6.53
C HIS A 94 8.74 23.89 -5.49
N LEU A 95 8.34 22.87 -4.73
CA LEU A 95 9.18 22.18 -3.76
C LEU A 95 9.85 20.95 -4.39
N GLU A 96 11.12 20.73 -4.07
CA GLU A 96 11.84 19.53 -4.47
C GLU A 96 11.46 18.31 -3.59
N ARG A 97 11.98 17.15 -3.95
CA ARG A 97 11.64 15.87 -3.33
C ARG A 97 12.12 15.80 -1.88
N GLY A 98 11.17 15.70 -0.95
CA GLY A 98 11.46 15.60 0.48
C GLY A 98 11.54 16.95 1.19
N GLU A 99 11.33 18.05 0.46
CA GLU A 99 11.18 19.37 1.04
C GLU A 99 9.75 19.57 1.53
N ASN A 100 9.61 20.24 2.67
CA ASN A 100 8.33 20.67 3.22
C ASN A 100 8.41 22.17 3.48
N LEU A 101 7.39 22.91 3.04
CA LEU A 101 7.27 24.33 3.33
C LEU A 101 6.33 24.52 4.52
N PHE A 102 6.81 25.23 5.53
CA PHE A 102 6.04 25.60 6.70
C PHE A 102 6.08 27.12 6.85
N GLU A 103 4.92 27.76 6.69
CA GLU A 103 4.78 29.21 6.74
C GLU A 103 4.00 29.62 7.99
N ILE A 104 4.52 30.64 8.69
CA ILE A 104 3.84 31.26 9.84
C ILE A 104 3.48 32.68 9.42
N HIS A 105 2.18 32.95 9.31
CA HIS A 105 1.67 34.29 9.03
C HIS A 105 1.00 34.88 10.28
N ILE A 106 1.57 35.96 10.82
CA ILE A 106 1.05 36.68 11.98
C ILE A 106 0.29 37.90 11.46
N SER A 107 -1.02 37.80 11.26
CA SER A 107 -1.79 38.88 10.62
C SER A 107 -1.93 40.13 11.49
N GLN A 108 -2.39 39.96 12.73
CA GLN A 108 -2.64 41.07 13.65
C GLN A 108 -2.68 40.61 15.09
N VAL A 109 -2.46 41.54 16.02
CA VAL A 109 -2.68 41.34 17.45
C VAL A 109 -3.83 42.22 17.92
N VAL A 110 -4.75 41.66 18.69
CA VAL A 110 -5.88 42.38 19.28
C VAL A 110 -5.74 42.39 20.80
N PHE A 111 -5.65 43.58 21.39
CA PHE A 111 -5.60 43.73 22.84
C PHE A 111 -6.98 43.57 23.49
N SER A 112 -7.02 43.04 24.70
CA SER A 112 -8.25 42.99 25.48
C SER A 112 -8.69 44.40 25.91
N PRO A 113 -9.98 44.63 26.19
CA PRO A 113 -10.46 45.92 26.67
C PRO A 113 -9.73 46.41 27.93
N GLU A 114 -9.33 45.49 28.81
CA GLU A 114 -8.54 45.78 30.02
C GLU A 114 -7.17 46.33 29.67
N ALA A 115 -6.46 45.69 28.75
CA ALA A 115 -5.14 46.11 28.29
C ALA A 115 -5.21 47.47 27.59
N SER A 116 -6.20 47.68 26.71
CA SER A 116 -6.42 48.97 26.06
C SER A 116 -6.68 50.10 27.06
N ARG A 117 -7.44 49.86 28.13
CA ARG A 117 -7.64 50.85 29.21
C ARG A 117 -6.35 51.11 29.99
N SER A 118 -5.50 50.11 30.18
CA SER A 118 -4.21 50.26 30.85
C SER A 118 -3.20 51.08 30.03
N PHE A 119 -3.27 51.02 28.69
CA PHE A 119 -2.45 51.87 27.81
C PHE A 119 -2.93 53.33 27.80
N GLY A 120 -4.20 53.59 28.12
CA GLY A 120 -4.76 54.94 28.15
C GLY A 120 -4.72 55.58 26.76
N ASP A 121 -4.21 56.81 26.66
CA ASP A 121 -4.01 57.52 25.39
C ASP A 121 -2.68 57.17 24.69
N GLN A 122 -1.89 56.25 25.25
CA GLN A 122 -0.63 55.85 24.64
C GLN A 122 -0.84 54.67 23.70
N GLU A 123 -0.31 54.79 22.48
CA GLU A 123 -0.25 53.67 21.56
C GLU A 123 1.01 52.83 21.86
N PRO A 124 0.85 51.55 22.26
CA PRO A 124 1.99 50.70 22.55
C PRO A 124 2.74 50.37 21.25
N ALA A 125 4.06 50.27 21.34
CA ALA A 125 4.91 49.74 20.27
C ALA A 125 5.23 48.27 20.58
N THR A 126 4.82 47.37 19.70
CA THR A 126 4.91 45.93 19.92
C THR A 126 5.57 45.19 18.77
N PHE A 127 6.10 44.01 19.09
CA PHE A 127 6.64 43.04 18.14
C PHE A 127 6.42 41.63 18.70
N CYS A 128 6.46 40.63 17.83
CA CYS A 128 6.37 39.21 18.20
C CYS A 128 7.68 38.51 17.88
N THR A 129 8.10 37.62 18.76
CA THR A 129 9.22 36.72 18.51
C THR A 129 8.74 35.29 18.48
N TYR A 130 9.18 34.51 17.50
CA TYR A 130 8.81 33.10 17.37
C TYR A 130 10.01 32.26 16.94
N ALA A 131 10.06 31.04 17.46
CA ALA A 131 11.07 30.05 17.11
C ALA A 131 10.36 28.75 16.74
N PHE A 132 10.86 28.07 15.71
CA PHE A 132 10.33 26.81 15.25
C PHE A 132 11.49 25.83 15.06
N TYR A 133 11.39 24.66 15.69
CA TYR A 133 12.40 23.60 15.61
C TYR A 133 13.82 24.08 16.00
N ASP A 134 14.83 23.78 15.19
CA ASP A 134 16.22 24.18 15.37
C ASP A 134 16.59 25.48 14.62
N PHE A 135 15.60 26.20 14.08
CA PHE A 135 15.81 27.47 13.41
C PHE A 135 16.03 28.62 14.40
N GLU A 136 16.73 29.65 13.93
CA GLU A 136 16.99 30.87 14.69
C GLU A 136 15.68 31.61 15.02
N LEU A 137 15.66 32.25 16.19
CA LEU A 137 14.55 33.07 16.67
C LEU A 137 14.28 34.22 15.68
N GLN A 138 13.06 34.27 15.15
CA GLN A 138 12.61 35.33 14.25
C GLN A 138 11.81 36.40 15.02
N THR A 139 11.77 37.61 14.46
CA THR A 139 11.10 38.77 15.07
C THR A 139 10.31 39.55 14.02
N THR A 140 9.06 39.92 14.31
CA THR A 140 8.28 40.82 13.46
C THR A 140 8.80 42.26 13.56
N PRO A 141 8.55 43.12 12.56
CA PRO A 141 8.81 44.55 12.68
C PRO A 141 8.07 45.16 13.88
N VAL A 142 8.66 46.19 14.48
CA VAL A 142 8.00 46.94 15.55
C VAL A 142 6.90 47.81 14.96
N VAL A 143 5.67 47.64 15.44
CA VAL A 143 4.50 48.41 14.99
C VAL A 143 3.88 49.10 16.19
N GLN A 144 3.49 50.37 16.02
CA GLN A 144 2.81 51.16 17.03
C GLN A 144 1.31 51.17 16.77
N GLY A 145 0.51 50.92 17.82
CA GLY A 145 -0.95 50.99 17.75
C GLY A 145 -1.65 49.97 18.64
N LEU A 146 -2.97 50.12 18.77
CA LEU A 146 -3.82 49.21 19.55
C LEU A 146 -4.29 47.96 18.77
N SER A 147 -4.02 47.89 17.47
CA SER A 147 -4.30 46.75 16.62
C SER A 147 -3.20 46.60 15.57
N PRO A 148 -1.96 46.29 15.98
CA PRO A 148 -0.83 46.20 15.07
C PRO A 148 -1.01 45.03 14.10
N ALA A 149 -0.78 45.28 12.82
CA ALA A 149 -0.72 44.29 11.74
C ALA A 149 0.75 44.07 11.35
N TYR A 150 1.16 42.81 11.23
CA TYR A 150 2.56 42.41 11.01
C TYR A 150 2.77 41.68 9.69
#